data_AF-A0A2J4RDI0-F1
#
_entry.id   AF-A0A2J4RDI0-F1
#
_cell.length_a   1.000
_cell.length_b   1.000
_cell.length_c   1.000
_cell.angle_alpha   90.00
_cell.angle_beta   90.00
_cell.angle_gamma   90.00
#
_symmetry.space_group_name_H-M   'P 1'
#
loop_
_entity.id
_entity.type
_entity.pdbx_description
1 polymer ?
#
loop_
_entity_poly.entity_id
_entity_poly.type
_entity_poly.pdbx_seq_one_letter_code
_entity_poly.pdbx_strand_id
1 'polypeptide(L)'
;PGLTCMLWFLLSSYFSYWLSDYASGIDKITVMVFAGAMGFFSIVVTAKTRSYFLSLPESFRKNSRFVNFLLAKCKMYGVCILFIFPCLAFYFSFTHLDSIIFCVITFFCIIVTVMVMNIDLGRYQLTTLTSVIESVKNKEIKLQ
;
A
#
# COMPACT_ATOMS: atom_id res chain seq x y z
N PRO A 1 6.21 8.56 -5.20
CA PRO A 1 5.32 7.38 -5.12
C PRO A 1 4.10 7.60 -4.22
N GLY A 2 4.25 7.91 -2.92
CA GLY A 2 3.09 8.10 -2.03
C GLY A 2 2.15 9.23 -2.45
N LEU A 3 2.69 10.39 -2.82
CA LEU A 3 1.89 11.51 -3.33
C LEU A 3 1.15 11.15 -4.64
N THR A 4 1.81 10.39 -5.52
CA THR A 4 1.20 9.89 -6.76
C THR A 4 0.01 8.97 -6.48
N CYS A 5 0.11 8.10 -5.46
CA CYS A 5 -1.00 7.24 -5.02
C CYS A 5 -2.17 8.06 -4.46
N MET A 6 -1.88 9.08 -3.65
CA MET A 6 -2.89 9.99 -3.12
C MET A 6 -3.64 10.71 -4.25
N LEU A 7 -2.90 11.28 -5.20
CA LEU A 7 -3.49 11.94 -6.37
C LEU A 7 -4.34 10.97 -7.17
N TRP A 8 -3.88 9.73 -7.35
CA TRP A 8 -4.64 8.69 -8.04
C TRP A 8 -5.97 8.38 -7.37
N PHE A 9 -6.00 8.21 -6.04
CA PHE A 9 -7.24 7.95 -5.30
C PHE A 9 -8.23 9.12 -5.40
N LEU A 10 -7.73 10.35 -5.27
CA LEU A 10 -8.56 11.54 -5.44
C LEU A 10 -9.13 11.63 -6.86
N LEU A 11 -8.29 11.38 -7.87
CA LEU A 11 -8.70 11.41 -9.28
C LEU A 11 -9.74 10.32 -9.58
N SER A 12 -9.53 9.09 -9.08
CA SER A 12 -10.46 7.98 -9.29
C SER A 12 -11.81 8.23 -8.63
N SER A 13 -11.82 8.77 -7.40
CA SER A 13 -13.05 9.10 -6.70
C SER A 13 -13.78 10.26 -7.37
N TYR A 14 -13.04 11.28 -7.82
CA TYR A 14 -13.59 12.38 -8.58
C TYR A 14 -14.25 11.88 -9.86
N PHE A 15 -13.55 11.13 -10.71
CA PHE A 15 -14.14 10.61 -11.94
C PHE A 15 -15.33 9.70 -11.67
N SER A 16 -15.24 8.78 -10.69
CA SER A 16 -16.32 7.82 -10.44
C SER A 16 -17.63 8.50 -10.02
N TYR A 17 -17.58 9.45 -9.08
CA TYR A 17 -18.78 10.06 -8.50
C TYR A 17 -19.19 11.40 -9.14
N TRP A 18 -18.25 12.11 -9.79
CA TRP A 18 -18.57 13.36 -10.50
C TRP A 18 -19.23 13.09 -11.86
N LEU A 19 -18.85 12.01 -12.55
CA LEU A 19 -19.51 11.57 -13.78
C LEU A 19 -20.88 10.93 -13.52
N SER A 20 -21.19 10.55 -12.27
CA SER A 20 -22.48 9.97 -11.91
C SER A 20 -23.48 11.07 -11.56
N ASP A 21 -24.45 11.30 -12.44
CA ASP A 21 -25.53 12.28 -12.23
C ASP A 21 -26.48 11.90 -11.08
N TYR A 22 -26.44 10.64 -10.64
CA TYR A 22 -27.30 10.10 -9.58
C TYR A 22 -26.75 10.32 -8.17
N ALA A 23 -25.49 10.72 -8.01
CA ALA A 23 -24.87 10.92 -6.70
C ALA A 23 -25.29 12.26 -6.08
N SER A 24 -25.75 12.22 -4.84
CA SER A 24 -26.08 13.45 -4.10
C SER A 24 -24.81 14.27 -3.83
N GLY A 25 -24.96 15.58 -3.59
CA GLY A 25 -23.83 16.45 -3.23
C GLY A 25 -23.09 15.97 -1.98
N ILE A 26 -23.81 15.37 -1.03
CA ILE A 26 -23.25 14.81 0.21
C ILE A 26 -22.42 13.54 -0.08
N ASP A 27 -22.88 12.68 -0.99
CA ASP A 27 -22.12 11.49 -1.39
C ASP A 27 -20.80 11.85 -2.05
N LYS A 28 -20.82 12.85 -2.94
CA LYS A 28 -19.61 13.36 -3.62
C LYS A 28 -18.59 13.87 -2.59
N ILE A 29 -19.02 14.66 -1.62
CA ILE A 29 -18.14 15.19 -0.56
C ILE A 29 -17.60 14.06 0.31
N THR A 30 -18.46 13.13 0.75
CA THR A 30 -18.09 12.01 1.61
C THR A 30 -17.01 11.14 0.97
N VAL A 31 -17.18 10.79 -0.30
CA VAL A 31 -16.23 9.95 -1.04
C VAL A 31 -14.90 10.68 -1.29
N MET A 32 -14.94 11.99 -1.55
CA MET A 32 -13.71 12.79 -1.69
C MET A 32 -12.93 12.91 -0.38
N VAL A 33 -13.61 13.14 0.75
CA VAL A 33 -12.97 13.19 2.07
C VAL A 33 -12.34 11.84 2.41
N PHE A 34 -13.06 10.74 2.16
CA PHE A 34 -12.55 9.40 2.36
C PHE A 34 -11.32 9.10 1.46
N ALA A 35 -11.38 9.44 0.18
CA ALA A 35 -10.26 9.29 -0.74
C ALA A 35 -9.04 10.10 -0.30
N GLY A 36 -9.24 11.32 0.20
CA GLY A 36 -8.19 12.14 0.79
C GLY A 36 -7.55 11.47 2.02
N ALA A 37 -8.35 10.94 2.94
CA ALA A 37 -7.87 10.22 4.12
C ALA A 37 -7.07 8.96 3.73
N MET A 38 -7.60 8.14 2.80
CA MET A 38 -6.91 6.96 2.28
C MET A 38 -5.62 7.32 1.53
N GLY A 39 -5.64 8.43 0.80
CA GLY A 39 -4.45 9.01 0.16
C GLY A 39 -3.37 9.37 1.17
N PHE A 40 -3.73 10.02 2.29
CA PHE A 40 -2.80 10.31 3.37
C PHE A 40 -2.20 9.03 3.98
N PHE A 41 -3.03 8.01 4.27
CA PHE A 41 -2.53 6.72 4.74
C PHE A 41 -1.56 6.07 3.75
N SER A 42 -1.81 6.19 2.44
CA SER A 42 -0.90 5.66 1.41
C SER A 42 0.48 6.33 1.44
N ILE A 43 0.54 7.63 1.75
CA ILE A 43 1.80 8.37 1.93
C ILE A 43 2.55 7.82 3.14
N VAL A 44 1.85 7.65 4.27
CA VAL A 44 2.43 7.12 5.50
C VAL A 44 2.99 5.72 5.29
N VAL A 45 2.21 4.81 4.67
CA VAL A 45 2.66 3.44 4.36
C VAL A 45 3.88 3.47 3.44
N THR A 46 3.87 4.29 2.40
CA THR A 46 5.01 4.42 1.49
C THR A 46 6.26 4.94 2.20
N ALA A 47 6.10 5.92 3.10
CA ALA A 47 7.20 6.45 3.90
C ALA A 47 7.76 5.39 4.87
N LYS A 48 6.89 4.59 5.49
CA LYS A 48 7.28 3.48 6.38
C LYS A 48 8.07 2.41 5.62
N THR A 49 7.59 1.98 4.45
CA THR A 49 8.31 1.01 3.61
C THR A 49 9.66 1.54 3.14
N ARG A 50 9.75 2.82 2.76
CA ARG A 50 11.02 3.45 2.38
C ARG A 50 11.99 3.53 3.57
N SER A 51 11.50 3.90 4.74
CA SER A 51 12.29 3.94 5.97
C SER A 51 12.84 2.56 6.32
N TYR A 52 11.99 1.52 6.25
CA TYR A 52 12.39 0.13 6.46
C TYR A 52 13.47 -0.34 5.47
N PHE A 53 13.35 0.06 4.20
CA PHE A 53 14.36 -0.26 3.20
C PHE A 53 15.70 0.43 3.48
N LEU A 54 15.68 1.66 4.00
CA LEU A 54 16.88 2.41 4.33
C LEU A 54 17.56 1.93 5.62
N SER A 55 16.82 1.33 6.57
CA SER A 55 17.42 0.73 7.77
C SER A 55 18.24 -0.53 7.48
N LEU A 56 18.14 -1.11 6.27
CA LEU A 56 18.95 -2.25 5.86
C LEU A 56 20.36 -1.82 5.42
N PRO A 57 21.42 -2.57 5.80
CA PRO A 57 22.79 -2.27 5.41
C PRO A 57 22.97 -2.24 3.88
N GLU A 58 23.77 -1.31 3.36
CA GLU A 58 23.94 -1.09 1.91
C GLU A 58 24.45 -2.31 1.15
N SER A 59 25.32 -3.11 1.79
CA SER A 59 25.88 -4.34 1.22
C SER A 59 24.80 -5.38 0.91
N PHE A 60 23.78 -5.51 1.76
CA PHE A 60 22.62 -6.37 1.51
C PHE A 60 21.62 -5.75 0.54
N ARG A 61 21.51 -4.42 0.56
CA ARG A 61 20.62 -3.66 -0.33
C ARG A 61 20.98 -3.83 -1.80
N LYS A 62 22.27 -3.87 -2.14
CA LYS A 62 22.76 -3.99 -3.52
C LYS A 62 23.02 -5.41 -3.99
N ASN A 63 23.44 -6.32 -3.11
CA ASN A 63 23.87 -7.68 -3.52
C ASN A 63 22.81 -8.77 -3.32
N SER A 64 21.73 -8.54 -2.56
CA SER A 64 20.77 -9.60 -2.26
C SER A 64 19.63 -9.68 -3.30
N ARG A 65 19.62 -10.76 -4.11
CA ARG A 65 18.46 -11.14 -4.95
C ARG A 65 17.17 -11.27 -4.13
N PHE A 66 17.27 -11.68 -2.87
CA PHE A 66 16.13 -11.89 -1.98
C PHE A 66 15.49 -10.58 -1.53
N VAL A 67 16.29 -9.54 -1.22
CA VAL A 67 15.77 -8.20 -0.88
C VAL A 67 15.03 -7.60 -2.07
N ASN A 68 15.56 -7.75 -3.29
CA ASN A 68 14.87 -7.33 -4.50
C ASN A 68 13.55 -8.11 -4.73
N PHE A 69 13.52 -9.40 -4.41
CA PHE A 69 12.30 -10.20 -4.49
C PHE A 69 11.22 -9.70 -3.50
N LEU A 70 11.60 -9.39 -2.25
CA LEU A 70 10.68 -8.83 -1.26
C LEU A 70 10.15 -7.45 -1.67
N LEU A 71 11.02 -6.60 -2.20
CA LEU A 71 10.60 -5.30 -2.74
C LEU A 71 9.65 -5.45 -3.92
N ALA A 72 9.90 -6.40 -4.83
CA ALA A 72 9.01 -6.68 -5.96
C ALA A 72 7.62 -7.15 -5.48
N LYS A 73 7.58 -8.06 -4.50
CA LYS A 73 6.31 -8.48 -3.87
C LYS A 73 5.59 -7.29 -3.21
N CYS A 74 6.27 -6.50 -2.39
CA CYS A 74 5.69 -5.33 -1.73
C CYS A 74 5.14 -4.32 -2.75
N LYS A 75 5.88 -4.06 -3.84
CA LYS A 75 5.42 -3.22 -4.95
C LYS A 75 4.15 -3.80 -5.59
N MET A 76 4.08 -5.11 -5.78
CA MET A 76 2.90 -5.77 -6.35
C MET A 76 1.65 -5.60 -5.46
N TYR A 77 1.76 -5.78 -4.13
CA TYR A 77 0.63 -5.47 -3.22
C TYR A 77 0.22 -3.99 -3.29
N GLY A 78 1.18 -3.07 -3.37
CA GLY A 78 0.88 -1.64 -3.55
C GLY A 78 0.13 -1.35 -4.84
N VAL A 79 0.51 -2.01 -5.95
CA VAL A 79 -0.21 -1.92 -7.24
C VAL A 79 -1.60 -2.54 -7.15
N CYS A 80 -1.76 -3.67 -6.44
CA CYS A 80 -3.07 -4.28 -6.22
C CYS A 80 -4.01 -3.31 -5.48
N ILE A 81 -3.55 -2.63 -4.43
CA ILE A 81 -4.37 -1.64 -3.71
C ILE A 81 -4.73 -0.45 -4.62
N LEU A 82 -3.78 0.01 -5.44
CA LEU A 82 -4.01 1.06 -6.44
C LEU A 82 -5.07 0.71 -7.49
N PHE A 83 -5.26 -0.58 -7.76
CA PHE A 83 -6.24 -1.07 -8.73
C PHE A 83 -7.59 -1.40 -8.08
N ILE A 84 -7.57 -2.02 -6.90
CA ILE A 84 -8.78 -2.37 -6.15
C ILE A 84 -9.60 -1.12 -5.81
N PHE A 85 -8.95 -0.05 -5.34
CA PHE A 85 -9.65 1.18 -4.95
C PHE A 85 -10.50 1.80 -6.08
N PRO A 86 -9.95 2.12 -7.27
CA PRO A 86 -10.75 2.65 -8.37
C PRO A 86 -11.80 1.64 -8.85
N CYS A 87 -11.49 0.34 -8.91
CA CYS A 87 -12.49 -0.67 -9.30
C CYS A 87 -13.71 -0.66 -8.38
N LEU A 88 -13.52 -0.58 -7.06
CA LEU A 88 -14.63 -0.42 -6.12
C LEU A 88 -15.33 0.92 -6.33
N ALA A 89 -14.59 2.03 -6.48
CA ALA A 89 -15.21 3.35 -6.67
C ALA A 89 -16.14 3.40 -7.89
N PHE A 90 -15.71 2.82 -9.02
CA PHE A 90 -16.53 2.72 -10.22
C PHE A 90 -17.71 1.76 -10.04
N TYR A 91 -17.50 0.60 -9.43
CA TYR A 91 -18.57 -0.39 -9.19
C TYR A 91 -19.69 0.20 -8.31
N PHE A 92 -19.34 0.81 -7.18
CA PHE A 92 -20.31 1.39 -6.26
C PHE A 92 -21.06 2.57 -6.90
N SER A 93 -20.35 3.43 -7.64
CA SER A 93 -20.97 4.53 -8.39
C SER A 93 -21.97 4.04 -9.45
N PHE A 94 -21.66 2.96 -10.16
CA PHE A 94 -22.55 2.37 -11.17
C PHE A 94 -23.78 1.70 -10.56
N THR A 95 -23.63 1.05 -9.41
CA THR A 95 -24.75 0.38 -8.71
C THR A 95 -25.63 1.33 -7.88
N HIS A 96 -25.26 2.62 -7.80
CA HIS A 96 -25.95 3.64 -6.99
C HIS A 96 -26.13 3.26 -5.51
N LEU A 97 -25.16 2.52 -4.97
CA LEU A 97 -25.14 2.14 -3.55
C LEU A 97 -24.64 3.30 -2.67
N ASP A 98 -25.09 3.34 -1.42
CA ASP A 98 -24.74 4.38 -0.47
C ASP A 98 -23.22 4.57 -0.33
N SER A 99 -22.78 5.84 -0.31
CA SER A 99 -21.38 6.23 -0.15
C SER A 99 -20.75 5.71 1.15
N ILE A 100 -21.54 5.57 2.21
CA ILE A 100 -21.10 4.99 3.50
C ILE A 100 -20.69 3.52 3.33
N ILE A 101 -21.48 2.75 2.57
CA ILE A 101 -21.20 1.34 2.32
C ILE A 101 -19.90 1.19 1.52
N PHE A 102 -19.70 2.05 0.51
CA PHE A 102 -18.43 2.13 -0.23
C PHE A 102 -17.24 2.37 0.70
N CYS A 103 -17.33 3.35 1.62
CA CYS A 103 -16.25 3.66 2.56
C CYS A 103 -15.91 2.46 3.45
N VAL A 104 -16.93 1.81 4.03
CA VAL A 104 -16.74 0.66 4.94
C VAL A 104 -16.12 -0.53 4.22
N ILE A 105 -16.66 -0.91 3.06
CA ILE A 105 -16.17 -2.07 2.30
C ILE A 105 -14.75 -1.80 1.78
N THR A 106 -14.49 -0.61 1.23
CA THR A 106 -13.16 -0.26 0.74
C THR A 106 -12.13 -0.23 1.85
N PHE A 107 -12.48 0.32 3.02
CA PHE A 107 -11.61 0.32 4.19
C PHE A 107 -11.29 -1.11 4.65
N PHE A 108 -12.30 -1.97 4.72
CA PHE A 108 -12.14 -3.38 5.09
C PHE A 108 -11.23 -4.13 4.09
N CYS A 109 -11.48 -4.00 2.78
CA CYS A 109 -10.66 -4.62 1.74
C CYS A 109 -9.18 -4.19 1.83
N ILE A 110 -8.92 -2.92 2.11
CA ILE A 110 -7.56 -2.40 2.25
C ILE A 110 -6.90 -2.94 3.52
N ILE A 111 -7.60 -2.96 4.65
CA ILE A 111 -7.07 -3.56 5.89
C ILE A 111 -6.72 -5.02 5.67
N VAL A 112 -7.60 -5.81 5.06
CA VAL A 112 -7.34 -7.23 4.78
C VAL A 112 -6.10 -7.37 3.89
N THR A 113 -5.97 -6.56 2.84
CA THR A 113 -4.81 -6.59 1.95
C THR A 113 -3.51 -6.23 2.68
N VAL A 114 -3.54 -5.23 3.57
CA VAL A 114 -2.40 -4.84 4.39
C VAL A 114 -2.05 -5.90 5.43
N MET A 115 -3.03 -6.57 6.03
CA MET A 115 -2.80 -7.68 6.95
C MET A 115 -2.15 -8.87 6.23
N VAL A 116 -2.66 -9.26 5.06
CA VAL A 116 -2.05 -10.31 4.23
C VAL A 116 -0.61 -9.93 3.87
N MET A 117 -0.38 -8.68 3.44
CA MET A 117 0.96 -8.17 3.16
C MET A 117 1.87 -8.26 4.39
N ASN A 118 1.39 -7.88 5.58
CA ASN A 118 2.18 -7.93 6.81
C ASN A 118 2.51 -9.36 7.26
N ILE A 119 1.58 -10.31 7.08
CA ILE A 119 1.82 -11.72 7.40
C ILE A 119 2.83 -12.33 6.43
N ASP A 120 2.63 -12.11 5.12
CA ASP A 120 3.54 -12.62 4.10
C ASP A 120 4.93 -12.01 4.26
N LEU A 121 5.04 -10.68 4.27
CA LEU A 121 6.34 -10.00 4.39
C LEU A 121 6.97 -10.21 5.75
N GLY A 122 6.19 -10.21 6.85
CA GLY A 122 6.71 -10.38 8.21
C GLY A 122 7.45 -11.70 8.38
N ARG A 123 6.93 -12.79 7.79
CA ARG A 123 7.60 -14.09 7.78
C ARG A 123 8.96 -14.03 7.09
N TYR A 124 9.03 -13.38 5.93
CA TYR A 124 10.28 -13.27 5.19
C TYR A 124 11.27 -12.30 5.84
N GLN A 125 10.78 -11.21 6.43
CA GLN A 125 11.59 -10.17 7.08
C GLN A 125 12.41 -10.74 8.25
N LEU A 126 11.79 -11.56 9.10
CA LEU A 126 12.47 -12.21 10.24
C LEU A 126 13.61 -13.12 9.77
N THR A 127 13.36 -13.94 8.75
CA THR A 127 14.40 -14.81 8.15
C THR A 127 15.54 -13.98 7.55
N THR A 128 15.24 -12.84 6.92
CA THR A 128 16.30 -11.92 6.44
C THR A 128 17.13 -11.35 7.57
N LEU A 129 16.51 -10.85 8.64
CA LEU A 129 17.24 -10.25 9.75
C LEU A 129 18.20 -11.26 10.38
N THR A 130 17.75 -12.52 10.58
CA THR A 130 18.62 -13.59 11.05
C THR A 130 19.79 -13.85 10.09
N SER A 131 19.54 -13.96 8.78
CA SER A 131 20.60 -14.19 7.79
C SER A 131 21.60 -13.02 7.66
N VAL A 132 21.12 -11.79 7.84
CA VAL A 132 21.94 -10.57 7.83
C VAL A 132 22.83 -10.55 9.06
N ILE A 133 22.28 -10.79 10.25
CA ILE A 133 23.05 -10.88 11.50
C ILE A 133 24.11 -11.97 11.38
N GLU A 134 23.74 -13.14 10.87
CA GLU A 134 24.66 -14.27 10.72
C GLU A 134 25.78 -13.96 9.72
N SER A 135 25.47 -13.30 8.59
CA SER A 135 26.49 -12.89 7.62
C SER A 135 27.35 -11.71 8.09
N VAL A 136 26.85 -10.83 8.96
CA VAL A 136 27.67 -9.78 9.62
C VAL A 136 28.61 -10.42 10.62
N LYS A 137 28.10 -11.30 11.49
CA LYS A 137 28.89 -12.10 12.44
C LYS A 137 29.99 -12.89 11.73
N ASN A 138 29.67 -13.55 10.61
CA ASN A 138 30.67 -14.32 9.85
C ASN A 138 31.71 -13.44 9.15
N LYS A 139 31.39 -12.19 8.83
CA LYS A 139 32.37 -11.22 8.30
C LYS A 139 33.33 -10.73 9.39
N GLU A 140 32.83 -10.49 10.59
CA GLU A 140 33.69 -10.15 11.74
C GLU A 140 34.64 -11.30 12.10
N ILE A 141 34.15 -12.55 12.07
CA ILE A 141 34.97 -13.74 12.38
C ILE A 141 36.06 -13.99 11.33
N LYS A 142 35.87 -13.62 10.06
CA LYS A 142 36.88 -13.77 9.01
C LYS A 142 37.96 -12.69 8.99
N LEU A 143 37.79 -11.64 9.78
CA LEU A 143 38.74 -10.50 9.90
C LEU A 143 39.65 -10.61 11.14
N GLN A 144 39.43 -11.61 11.99
CA GLN A 144 40.33 -12.05 13.05
C GLN A 144 41.17 -13.24 12.58
#